data_AF-A0AAW2USF9-F1
#
_entry.id   AF-A0AAW2USF9-F1
#
_cell.length_a   1.000
_cell.length_b   1.000
_cell.length_c   1.000
_cell.angle_alpha   90.00
_cell.angle_beta   90.00
_cell.angle_gamma   90.00
#
_symmetry.space_group_name_H-M   'P 1'
#
loop_
_entity.id
_entity.type
_entity.pdbx_description
1 polymer ?
#
loop_
_entity_poly.entity_id
_entity_poly.type
_entity_poly.pdbx_seq_one_letter_code
_entity_poly.pdbx_strand_id
1 'polypeptide(L)'
;MAALTHFLRPRFAFAKMTLQLKLFHSFSDSEHDEPSGPPCGAVEKPSLPPFQHSPEADSLSQVLIRHHNPFHHMESSLQLYGISLSQPLVHQTLLRLKHHSKIALAFFEYIRSHHHTASAPLFDTAAYNIIIDILCKVHQFDVAWQLILQMDNQNSDSKPDFTTFFILIRRLVSAGLTRTAIRAFYDMGIFLGNGISESRFSFCFCYLLDTLCKYGFVKVAVEVFNKEKYRVEADAKLYTVLIYGWCKVEELRWERGFWGRCWRGELSRT
;
A
#
# COMPACT_ATOMS: atom_id res chain seq x y z
N MET A 1 -43.13 -20.02 21.16
CA MET A 1 -42.42 -21.24 20.71
C MET A 1 -41.47 -20.82 19.60
N ALA A 2 -40.17 -20.87 19.90
CA ALA A 2 -39.09 -20.19 19.19
C ALA A 2 -38.69 -20.84 17.85
N ALA A 3 -38.45 -20.02 16.83
CA ALA A 3 -37.84 -20.41 15.57
C ALA A 3 -36.30 -20.46 15.72
N LEU A 4 -35.75 -21.66 15.67
CA LEU A 4 -34.32 -21.95 15.76
C LEU A 4 -33.64 -21.84 14.38
N THR A 5 -32.79 -20.82 14.25
CA THR A 5 -31.43 -20.88 13.68
C THR A 5 -31.03 -22.15 12.92
N HIS A 6 -31.07 -22.13 11.58
CA HIS A 6 -30.30 -23.05 10.74
C HIS A 6 -29.03 -22.34 10.26
N PHE A 7 -28.02 -22.38 11.13
CA PHE A 7 -26.63 -22.05 10.82
C PHE A 7 -26.10 -22.99 9.72
N LEU A 8 -25.46 -22.39 8.73
CA LEU A 8 -24.51 -23.02 7.81
C LEU A 8 -23.61 -24.00 8.58
N ARG A 9 -23.70 -25.30 8.28
CA ARG A 9 -22.69 -26.30 8.68
C ARG A 9 -21.73 -26.52 7.49
N PRO A 10 -20.51 -25.95 7.50
CA PRO A 10 -19.50 -26.17 6.46
C PRO A 10 -18.63 -27.40 6.77
N ARG A 11 -19.22 -28.54 7.15
CA ARG A 11 -18.44 -29.76 7.46
C ARG A 11 -18.26 -30.71 6.27
N PHE A 12 -19.08 -30.62 5.23
CA PHE A 12 -18.97 -31.52 4.06
C PHE A 12 -18.15 -30.97 2.88
N ALA A 13 -17.84 -29.66 2.85
CA ALA A 13 -16.99 -29.08 1.81
C ALA A 13 -15.48 -29.26 2.07
N PHE A 14 -15.09 -29.49 3.33
CA PHE A 14 -13.67 -29.56 3.74
C PHE A 14 -12.94 -30.81 3.21
N ALA A 15 -13.63 -31.95 3.08
CA ALA A 15 -13.01 -33.20 2.63
C ALA A 15 -12.78 -33.27 1.10
N LYS A 16 -13.56 -32.53 0.32
CA LYS A 16 -13.35 -32.44 -1.14
C LYS A 16 -12.23 -31.45 -1.51
N MET A 17 -11.99 -30.45 -0.66
CA MET A 17 -10.94 -29.44 -0.89
C MET A 17 -9.53 -29.94 -0.53
N THR A 18 -9.40 -30.85 0.44
CA THR A 18 -8.11 -31.48 0.79
C THR A 18 -7.57 -32.42 -0.29
N LEU A 19 -8.43 -33.03 -1.12
CA LEU A 19 -8.00 -33.85 -2.26
C LEU A 19 -7.47 -32.99 -3.43
N GLN A 20 -7.99 -31.78 -3.63
CA GLN A 20 -7.46 -30.82 -4.61
C GLN A 20 -6.13 -30.19 -4.14
N LEU A 21 -5.96 -29.98 -2.83
CA LEU A 21 -4.71 -29.46 -2.26
C LEU A 21 -3.54 -30.47 -2.33
N LYS A 22 -3.80 -31.78 -2.26
CA LYS A 22 -2.75 -32.80 -2.45
C LYS A 22 -2.23 -32.88 -3.89
N LEU A 23 -3.06 -32.55 -4.88
CA LEU A 23 -2.63 -32.41 -6.27
C LEU A 23 -1.79 -31.14 -6.50
N PHE A 24 -1.98 -30.10 -5.67
CA PHE A 24 -1.16 -28.88 -5.72
C PHE A 24 0.17 -29.02 -4.98
N HIS A 25 0.26 -29.90 -3.97
CA HIS A 25 1.50 -30.14 -3.23
C HIS A 25 2.55 -30.94 -4.01
N SER A 26 2.19 -31.55 -5.15
CA SER A 26 3.13 -32.19 -6.07
C SER A 26 3.70 -31.24 -7.13
N PHE A 27 3.45 -29.92 -7.02
CA PHE A 27 3.91 -28.91 -7.99
C PHE A 27 4.88 -27.88 -7.39
N SER A 28 5.32 -28.08 -6.15
CA SER A 28 6.42 -27.31 -5.54
C SER A 28 7.58 -28.24 -5.25
N ASP A 29 8.26 -28.65 -6.31
CA ASP A 29 9.67 -29.08 -6.29
C ASP A 29 10.16 -29.09 -7.75
N SER A 30 10.60 -27.94 -8.26
CA SER A 30 11.67 -27.86 -9.27
C SER A 30 11.99 -26.41 -9.60
N GLU A 31 13.28 -26.10 -9.47
CA GLU A 31 13.96 -24.88 -9.85
C GLU A 31 13.79 -24.53 -11.35
N HIS A 32 14.02 -23.24 -11.66
CA HIS A 32 14.45 -22.65 -12.93
C HIS A 32 14.10 -23.36 -14.25
N ASP A 33 13.20 -22.76 -15.04
CA ASP A 33 13.52 -22.30 -16.41
C ASP A 33 12.33 -21.57 -17.05
N GLU A 34 12.63 -20.43 -17.69
CA GLU A 34 11.75 -19.67 -18.59
C GLU A 34 11.36 -20.52 -19.82
N PRO A 35 10.14 -20.37 -20.36
CA PRO A 35 10.10 -19.79 -21.71
C PRO A 35 8.90 -18.86 -21.99
N SER A 36 9.26 -17.61 -22.32
CA SER A 36 8.71 -16.73 -23.37
C SER A 36 7.42 -17.16 -24.13
N GLY A 37 6.32 -16.49 -23.79
CA GLY A 37 5.11 -16.28 -24.59
C GLY A 37 4.63 -14.82 -24.42
N PRO A 38 3.89 -14.23 -25.37
CA PRO A 38 3.88 -12.78 -25.61
C PRO A 38 3.28 -11.97 -24.42
N PRO A 39 3.86 -10.82 -24.05
CA PRO A 39 3.41 -10.06 -22.89
C PRO A 39 2.24 -9.15 -23.25
N CYS A 40 1.00 -9.66 -23.12
CA CYS A 40 -0.17 -8.79 -23.11
C CYS A 40 -0.32 -8.14 -21.72
N GLY A 41 0.29 -6.96 -21.57
CA GLY A 41 -0.03 -5.96 -20.56
C GLY A 41 0.49 -6.24 -19.15
N ALA A 42 1.81 -6.19 -18.97
CA ALA A 42 2.43 -6.08 -17.65
C ALA A 42 2.02 -4.74 -17.01
N VAL A 43 0.95 -4.73 -16.22
CA VAL A 43 0.67 -3.63 -15.31
C VAL A 43 1.64 -3.79 -14.14
N GLU A 44 2.71 -3.01 -14.18
CA GLU A 44 3.77 -3.00 -13.17
C GLU A 44 3.20 -2.87 -11.77
N LYS A 45 3.76 -3.67 -10.85
CA LYS A 45 3.43 -3.57 -9.43
C LYS A 45 3.73 -2.13 -8.97
N PRO A 46 2.82 -1.46 -8.24
CA PRO A 46 3.01 -0.07 -7.85
C PRO A 46 4.25 0.01 -6.97
N SER A 47 5.29 0.68 -7.45
CA SER A 47 6.58 0.76 -6.75
C SER A 47 7.04 2.21 -6.69
N LEU A 48 7.52 2.59 -5.52
CA LEU A 48 8.21 3.87 -5.35
C LEU A 48 9.55 3.83 -6.09
N PRO A 49 10.11 4.98 -6.49
CA PRO A 49 11.45 5.05 -7.06
C PRO A 49 12.47 4.30 -6.19
N PRO A 50 13.38 3.53 -6.79
CA PRO A 50 14.38 2.79 -6.03
C PRO A 50 15.37 3.75 -5.35
N PHE A 51 15.83 3.34 -4.17
CA PHE A 51 16.90 4.05 -3.47
C PHE A 51 18.20 3.94 -4.25
N GLN A 52 18.84 5.08 -4.51
CA GLN A 52 20.14 5.17 -5.17
C GLN A 52 21.15 5.84 -4.23
N HIS A 53 22.39 5.35 -4.25
CA HIS A 53 23.46 5.97 -3.49
C HIS A 53 23.85 7.30 -4.15
N SER A 54 23.83 8.37 -3.36
CA SER A 54 24.12 9.73 -3.80
C SER A 54 24.72 10.49 -2.62
N PRO A 55 26.02 10.87 -2.68
CA PRO A 55 26.70 11.53 -1.58
C PRO A 55 26.13 12.94 -1.33
N GLU A 56 25.61 13.59 -2.36
CA GLU A 56 24.91 14.87 -2.26
C GLU A 56 23.60 14.73 -1.48
N ALA A 57 22.79 13.71 -1.81
CA ALA A 57 21.55 13.44 -1.09
C ALA A 57 21.82 13.03 0.38
N ASP A 58 22.90 12.28 0.62
CA ASP A 58 23.34 11.90 1.97
C ASP A 58 23.72 13.15 2.78
N SER A 59 24.55 14.02 2.21
CA SER A 59 24.96 15.29 2.83
C SER A 59 23.77 16.21 3.10
N LEU A 60 22.89 16.40 2.11
CA LEU A 60 21.71 17.24 2.23
C LEU A 60 20.75 16.69 3.30
N SER A 61 20.52 15.37 3.33
CA SER A 61 19.69 14.75 4.37
C SER A 61 20.26 14.95 5.78
N GLN A 62 21.58 14.86 5.95
CA GLN A 62 22.26 15.11 7.23
C GLN A 62 22.12 16.56 7.67
N VAL A 63 22.30 17.51 6.75
CA VAL A 63 22.13 18.95 7.02
C VAL A 63 20.70 19.25 7.45
N LEU A 64 19.72 18.73 6.72
CA LEU A 64 18.31 18.87 7.07
C LEU A 64 18.02 18.28 8.45
N ILE A 65 18.55 17.10 8.78
CA ILE A 65 18.33 16.49 10.10
C ILE A 65 18.97 17.31 11.23
N ARG A 66 20.20 17.81 11.02
CA ARG A 66 20.96 18.54 12.06
C ARG A 66 20.43 19.95 12.32
N HIS A 67 19.98 20.64 11.28
CA HIS A 67 19.63 22.05 11.35
C HIS A 67 18.11 22.31 11.28
N HIS A 68 17.28 21.26 11.26
CA HIS A 68 15.85 21.44 11.27
C HIS A 68 15.36 22.09 12.58
N ASN A 69 14.75 23.26 12.45
CA ASN A 69 14.08 23.96 13.54
C ASN A 69 12.60 24.18 13.18
N PRO A 70 11.63 23.69 13.97
CA PRO A 70 10.20 23.87 13.69
C PRO A 70 9.74 25.32 13.58
N PHE A 71 10.49 26.28 14.15
CA PHE A 71 10.17 27.70 14.16
C PHE A 71 10.90 28.51 13.07
N HIS A 72 11.88 27.91 12.38
CA HIS A 72 12.62 28.57 11.31
C HIS A 72 12.54 27.74 10.02
N HIS A 73 12.17 28.39 8.92
CA HIS A 73 12.23 27.77 7.61
C HIS A 73 13.66 27.30 7.31
N MET A 74 13.78 26.08 6.78
CA MET A 74 15.08 25.46 6.43
C MET A 74 15.85 26.17 5.30
N GLU A 75 15.30 27.28 4.81
CA GLU A 75 15.84 28.13 3.76
C GLU A 75 17.28 28.53 4.03
N SER A 76 17.59 29.03 5.23
CA SER A 76 18.95 29.49 5.56
C SER A 76 19.97 28.36 5.50
N SER A 77 19.60 27.15 5.94
CA SER A 77 20.48 25.96 5.88
C SER A 77 20.72 25.50 4.45
N LEU A 78 19.72 25.61 3.57
CA LEU A 78 19.83 25.23 2.16
C LEU A 78 20.59 26.28 1.34
N GLN A 79 20.37 27.58 1.61
CA GLN A 79 21.11 28.69 0.98
C GLN A 79 22.60 28.65 1.32
N LEU A 80 22.95 28.36 2.59
CA LEU A 80 24.35 28.23 3.01
C LEU A 80 25.09 27.09 2.31
N TYR A 81 24.38 26.04 1.89
CA TYR A 81 24.97 24.89 1.23
C TYR A 81 25.11 25.06 -0.29
N GLY A 82 24.46 26.06 -0.90
CA GLY A 82 24.61 26.41 -2.31
C GLY A 82 24.19 25.31 -3.30
N ILE A 83 23.40 24.31 -2.87
CA ILE A 83 23.04 23.17 -3.73
C ILE A 83 21.88 23.56 -4.65
N SER A 84 22.10 23.47 -5.96
CA SER A 84 21.02 23.55 -6.95
C SER A 84 20.16 22.29 -6.84
N LEU A 85 18.91 22.44 -6.42
CA LEU A 85 17.98 21.33 -6.28
C LEU A 85 17.61 20.77 -7.66
N SER A 86 17.73 19.46 -7.81
CA SER A 86 17.28 18.71 -8.99
C SER A 86 16.25 17.65 -8.58
N GLN A 87 15.35 17.29 -9.49
CA GLN A 87 14.33 16.25 -9.25
C GLN A 87 14.91 14.93 -8.67
N PRO A 88 15.99 14.33 -9.20
CA PRO A 88 16.53 13.10 -8.61
C PRO A 88 17.10 13.34 -7.20
N LEU A 89 17.71 14.49 -6.94
CA LEU A 89 18.23 14.84 -5.63
C LEU A 89 17.09 14.98 -4.60
N VAL A 90 15.97 15.59 -4.98
CA VAL A 90 14.78 15.70 -4.13
C VAL A 90 14.24 14.31 -3.77
N HIS A 91 14.06 13.43 -4.76
CA HIS A 91 13.58 12.06 -4.51
C HIS A 91 14.51 11.29 -3.58
N GLN A 92 15.81 11.33 -3.85
CA GLN A 92 16.81 10.62 -3.06
C GLN A 92 16.94 11.18 -1.64
N THR A 93 16.75 12.49 -1.46
CA THR A 93 16.71 13.12 -0.13
C THR A 93 15.46 12.69 0.63
N LEU A 94 14.27 12.76 0.02
CA LEU A 94 13.03 12.33 0.66
C LEU A 94 13.07 10.87 1.09
N LEU A 95 13.63 9.98 0.26
CA LEU A 95 13.83 8.57 0.61
C LEU A 95 14.73 8.37 1.84
N ARG A 96 15.74 9.23 2.04
CA ARG A 96 16.61 9.23 3.24
C ARG A 96 15.89 9.76 4.48
N LEU A 97 14.99 10.73 4.29
CA LEU A 97 14.16 11.29 5.36
C LEU A 97 12.95 10.42 5.74
N LYS A 98 12.91 9.14 5.32
CA LYS A 98 11.76 8.24 5.56
C LYS A 98 11.35 8.07 7.02
N HIS A 99 12.25 8.31 7.97
CA HIS A 99 12.01 8.22 9.42
C HIS A 99 11.80 9.58 10.08
N HIS A 100 11.92 10.67 9.33
CA HIS A 100 11.83 12.05 9.81
C HIS A 100 10.70 12.79 9.09
N SER A 101 9.46 12.34 9.28
CA SER A 101 8.28 12.83 8.55
C SER A 101 8.09 14.34 8.60
N LYS A 102 8.31 14.97 9.76
CA LYS A 102 8.21 16.44 9.92
C LYS A 102 9.24 17.19 9.07
N ILE A 103 10.48 16.68 9.04
CA ILE A 103 11.58 17.27 8.26
C ILE A 103 11.31 17.07 6.76
N ALA A 104 10.87 15.86 6.38
CA ALA A 104 10.50 15.55 5.00
C ALA A 104 9.36 16.45 4.50
N LEU A 105 8.33 16.67 5.31
CA LEU A 105 7.22 17.57 4.99
C LEU A 105 7.71 19.01 4.85
N ALA A 106 8.48 19.52 5.83
CA ALA A 106 9.01 20.88 5.77
C ALA A 106 9.91 21.09 4.55
N PHE A 107 10.68 20.07 4.15
CA PHE A 107 11.51 20.10 2.95
C PHE A 107 10.68 20.13 1.68
N PHE A 108 9.64 19.30 1.63
CA PHE A 108 8.69 19.29 0.54
C PHE A 108 7.97 20.65 0.40
N GLU A 109 7.50 21.23 1.50
CA GLU A 109 6.87 22.55 1.52
C GLU A 109 7.83 23.68 1.12
N TYR A 110 9.09 23.61 1.55
CA TYR A 110 10.12 24.55 1.13
C TYR A 110 10.31 24.53 -0.39
N ILE A 111 10.52 23.35 -0.98
CA ILE A 111 10.69 23.21 -2.44
C ILE A 111 9.45 23.74 -3.17
N ARG A 112 8.26 23.42 -2.66
CA ARG A 112 6.99 23.87 -3.22
C ARG A 112 6.83 25.39 -3.20
N SER A 113 7.20 26.05 -2.10
CA SER A 113 7.12 27.52 -1.98
C SER A 113 8.09 28.26 -2.90
N HIS A 114 9.26 27.67 -3.20
CA HIS A 114 10.29 28.26 -4.05
C HIS A 114 10.17 27.86 -5.53
N HIS A 115 9.19 27.02 -5.86
CA HIS A 115 8.98 26.45 -7.20
C HIS A 115 8.76 27.49 -8.29
N HIS A 116 8.12 28.62 -7.98
CA HIS A 116 7.85 29.70 -8.94
C HIS A 116 9.10 30.35 -9.53
N THR A 117 10.29 30.10 -8.97
CA THR A 117 11.57 30.64 -9.48
C THR A 117 12.34 29.65 -10.37
N ALA A 118 11.90 28.39 -10.46
CA ALA A 118 12.59 27.36 -11.22
C ALA A 118 11.98 27.16 -12.62
N SER A 119 12.83 27.00 -13.63
CA SER A 119 12.44 26.83 -15.04
C SER A 119 11.83 25.45 -15.37
N ALA A 120 11.80 24.51 -14.42
CA ALA A 120 11.32 23.13 -14.60
C ALA A 120 10.78 22.56 -13.27
N PRO A 121 9.84 21.61 -13.31
CA PRO A 121 9.21 21.08 -12.10
C PRO A 121 10.20 20.31 -11.22
N LEU A 122 10.41 20.78 -9.98
CA LEU A 122 11.36 20.17 -9.03
C LEU A 122 10.81 18.93 -8.34
N PHE A 123 9.49 18.69 -8.44
CA PHE A 123 8.80 17.55 -7.88
C PHE A 123 7.74 17.05 -8.87
N ASP A 124 7.59 15.73 -8.93
CA ASP A 124 6.62 15.04 -9.79
C ASP A 124 5.64 14.21 -8.93
N THR A 125 4.78 13.44 -9.58
CA THR A 125 3.89 12.49 -8.90
C THR A 125 4.66 11.50 -8.01
N ALA A 126 5.90 11.13 -8.36
CA ALA A 126 6.70 10.22 -7.56
C ALA A 126 7.20 10.85 -6.26
N ALA A 127 7.60 12.13 -6.26
CA ALA A 127 7.93 12.88 -5.04
C ALA A 127 6.74 12.91 -4.06
N TYR A 128 5.54 13.19 -4.57
CA TYR A 128 4.30 13.14 -3.78
C TYR A 128 4.06 11.73 -3.21
N ASN A 129 4.21 10.69 -4.03
CA ASN A 129 4.06 9.30 -3.59
C ASN A 129 5.04 8.94 -2.46
N ILE A 130 6.29 9.43 -2.51
CA ILE A 130 7.28 9.22 -1.44
C ILE A 130 6.82 9.91 -0.15
N ILE A 131 6.48 11.20 -0.19
CA ILE A 131 6.10 11.92 1.04
C ILE A 131 4.79 11.40 1.63
N ILE A 132 3.83 11.00 0.80
CA ILE A 132 2.59 10.34 1.22
C ILE A 132 2.91 9.03 1.94
N ASP A 133 3.81 8.19 1.41
CA ASP A 133 4.23 6.95 2.08
C ASP A 133 4.89 7.23 3.44
N ILE A 134 5.71 8.28 3.53
CA ILE A 134 6.39 8.70 4.78
C ILE A 134 5.37 9.15 5.83
N LEU A 135 4.41 9.99 5.46
CA LEU A 135 3.35 10.47 6.37
C LEU A 135 2.42 9.34 6.81
N CYS A 136 2.06 8.45 5.89
CA CYS A 136 1.21 7.30 6.20
C CYS A 136 1.90 6.30 7.14
N LYS A 137 3.24 6.16 7.08
CA LYS A 137 4.01 5.33 8.03
C LYS A 137 3.92 5.84 9.47
N VAL A 138 3.81 7.16 9.66
CA VAL A 138 3.64 7.78 10.99
C VAL A 138 2.17 8.02 11.35
N HIS A 139 1.24 7.39 10.62
CA HIS A 139 -0.20 7.51 10.82
C HIS A 139 -0.78 8.92 10.65
N GLN A 140 -0.10 9.83 9.94
CA GLN A 140 -0.61 11.15 9.60
C GLN A 140 -1.45 11.12 8.31
N PHE A 141 -2.57 10.39 8.36
CA PHE A 141 -3.42 10.16 7.19
C PHE A 141 -4.15 11.43 6.73
N ASP A 142 -4.49 12.34 7.65
CA ASP A 142 -5.19 13.59 7.31
C ASP A 142 -4.31 14.49 6.45
N VAL A 143 -3.03 14.64 6.82
CA VAL A 143 -2.04 15.40 6.05
C VAL A 143 -1.75 14.73 4.71
N ALA A 144 -1.67 13.39 4.69
CA ALA A 144 -1.51 12.64 3.44
C ALA A 144 -2.68 12.87 2.48
N TRP A 145 -3.91 12.93 2.98
CA TRP A 145 -5.09 13.24 2.17
C TRP A 145 -5.10 14.67 1.66
N GLN A 146 -4.67 15.63 2.49
CA GLN A 146 -4.50 17.02 2.06
C GLN A 146 -3.49 17.15 0.90
N LEU A 147 -2.39 16.39 0.94
CA LEU A 147 -1.44 16.36 -0.18
C LEU A 147 -2.08 15.79 -1.46
N ILE A 148 -2.91 14.74 -1.36
CA ILE A 148 -3.63 14.19 -2.52
C ILE A 148 -4.60 15.23 -3.11
N LEU A 149 -5.35 15.94 -2.26
CA LEU A 149 -6.23 17.03 -2.71
C LEU A 149 -5.44 18.17 -3.34
N GLN A 150 -4.23 18.44 -2.86
CA GLN A 150 -3.34 19.44 -3.45
C GLN A 150 -2.82 19.03 -4.83
N MET A 151 -2.52 17.75 -5.04
CA MET A 151 -2.18 17.19 -6.37
C MET A 151 -3.36 17.23 -7.34
N ASP A 152 -4.59 17.17 -6.86
CA ASP A 152 -5.76 17.22 -7.75
C ASP A 152 -6.12 18.67 -8.15
N ASN A 153 -5.57 19.67 -7.45
CA ASN A 153 -5.88 21.06 -7.72
C ASN A 153 -5.34 21.49 -9.10
N GLN A 154 -6.12 22.27 -9.85
CA GLN A 154 -5.83 22.62 -11.25
C GLN A 154 -4.54 23.41 -11.47
N ASN A 155 -3.97 23.97 -10.41
CA ASN A 155 -2.72 24.73 -10.44
C ASN A 155 -1.47 23.88 -10.11
N SER A 156 -1.60 22.56 -10.02
CA SER A 156 -0.49 21.66 -9.71
C SER A 156 0.06 20.99 -10.97
N ASP A 157 1.38 20.85 -11.03
CA ASP A 157 2.10 20.23 -12.15
C ASP A 157 2.02 18.69 -12.15
N SER A 158 1.39 18.09 -11.13
CA SER A 158 1.32 16.64 -10.93
C SER A 158 -0.09 16.22 -10.52
N LYS A 159 -0.56 15.08 -11.02
CA LYS A 159 -1.87 14.50 -10.66
C LYS A 159 -1.73 13.23 -9.83
N PRO A 160 -2.73 12.91 -8.97
CA PRO A 160 -2.80 11.62 -8.31
C PRO A 160 -2.87 10.49 -9.34
N ASP A 161 -2.12 9.43 -9.09
CA ASP A 161 -2.10 8.22 -9.91
C ASP A 161 -2.57 6.99 -9.11
N PHE A 162 -2.68 5.85 -9.78
CA PHE A 162 -3.03 4.58 -9.13
C PHE A 162 -2.05 4.23 -8.01
N THR A 163 -0.76 4.52 -8.20
CA THR A 163 0.30 4.30 -7.20
C THR A 163 0.02 5.06 -5.91
N THR A 164 -0.43 6.32 -6.02
CA THR A 164 -0.81 7.19 -4.90
C THR A 164 -1.85 6.50 -4.01
N PHE A 165 -2.94 6.03 -4.62
CA PHE A 165 -4.04 5.39 -3.89
C PHE A 165 -3.65 4.00 -3.37
N PHE A 166 -2.86 3.23 -4.11
CA PHE A 166 -2.38 1.94 -3.64
C PHE A 166 -1.47 2.06 -2.42
N ILE A 167 -0.58 3.06 -2.39
CA ILE A 167 0.22 3.38 -1.21
C ILE A 167 -0.70 3.69 -0.03
N LEU A 168 -1.67 4.58 -0.23
CA LEU A 168 -2.60 4.99 0.81
C LEU A 168 -3.43 3.81 1.35
N ILE A 169 -4.05 3.03 0.47
CA ILE A 169 -4.86 1.85 0.81
C ILE A 169 -4.01 0.85 1.61
N ARG A 170 -2.82 0.51 1.12
CA ARG A 170 -1.92 -0.42 1.81
C ARG A 170 -1.57 0.05 3.20
N ARG A 171 -1.31 1.34 3.38
CA ARG A 171 -0.96 1.92 4.68
C ARG A 171 -2.15 1.98 5.63
N LEU A 172 -3.33 2.38 5.15
CA LEU A 172 -4.58 2.38 5.93
C LEU A 172 -4.94 0.98 6.42
N VAL A 173 -4.86 -0.03 5.54
CA VAL A 173 -5.10 -1.43 5.92
C VAL A 173 -4.06 -1.91 6.94
N SER A 174 -2.78 -1.57 6.74
CA SER A 174 -1.72 -1.93 7.71
C SER A 174 -1.93 -1.31 9.10
N ALA A 175 -2.58 -0.15 9.17
CA ALA A 175 -2.97 0.52 10.40
C ALA A 175 -4.30 0.00 11.00
N GLY A 176 -4.94 -0.99 10.36
CA GLY A 176 -6.24 -1.53 10.78
C GLY A 176 -7.45 -0.66 10.42
N LEU A 177 -7.25 0.44 9.68
CA LEU A 177 -8.29 1.36 9.27
C LEU A 177 -8.97 0.88 7.97
N THR A 178 -9.58 -0.31 8.02
CA THR A 178 -10.14 -0.97 6.83
C THR A 178 -11.28 -0.19 6.18
N ARG A 179 -12.14 0.47 6.97
CA ARG A 179 -13.28 1.24 6.46
C ARG A 179 -12.84 2.45 5.64
N THR A 180 -11.82 3.18 6.11
CA THR A 180 -11.26 4.32 5.36
C THR A 180 -10.46 3.86 4.16
N ALA A 181 -9.76 2.71 4.24
CA ALA A 181 -9.10 2.12 3.07
C ALA A 181 -10.09 1.79 1.95
N ILE A 182 -11.25 1.22 2.29
CA ILE A 182 -12.31 0.92 1.33
C ILE A 182 -12.89 2.21 0.73
N ARG A 183 -13.09 3.25 1.54
CA ARG A 183 -13.53 4.56 1.04
C ARG A 183 -12.53 5.15 0.05
N ALA A 184 -11.24 5.17 0.40
CA ALA A 184 -10.17 5.65 -0.46
C ALA A 184 -10.12 4.90 -1.81
N PHE A 185 -10.43 3.60 -1.82
CA PHE A 185 -10.55 2.83 -3.07
C PHE A 185 -11.69 3.32 -3.98
N TYR A 186 -12.86 3.62 -3.42
CA TYR A 186 -13.98 4.15 -4.22
C TYR A 186 -13.74 5.61 -4.64
N ASP A 187 -13.16 6.42 -3.74
CA ASP A 187 -12.84 7.82 -4.01
C ASP A 187 -11.78 7.96 -5.11
N MET A 188 -10.90 6.97 -5.28
CA MET A 188 -9.89 6.93 -6.35
C MET A 188 -10.49 7.19 -7.74
N GLY A 189 -11.72 6.72 -8.00
CA GLY A 189 -12.38 6.92 -9.29
C GLY A 189 -12.68 8.40 -9.61
N ILE A 190 -12.83 9.24 -8.59
CA ILE A 190 -13.12 10.68 -8.70
C ILE A 190 -11.86 11.42 -9.19
N PHE A 191 -10.70 11.08 -8.65
CA PHE A 191 -9.42 11.77 -8.91
C PHE A 191 -8.80 11.42 -10.26
N LEU A 192 -9.07 10.23 -10.81
CA LEU A 192 -8.43 9.76 -12.04
C LEU A 192 -9.06 10.29 -13.34
N GLY A 193 -10.09 11.15 -13.25
CA GLY A 193 -10.63 11.98 -14.35
C GLY A 193 -11.39 11.25 -15.47
N ASN A 194 -11.05 10.00 -15.80
CA ASN A 194 -11.57 9.28 -16.97
C ASN A 194 -12.46 8.08 -16.63
N GLY A 195 -12.82 7.93 -15.35
CA GLY A 195 -13.38 6.67 -14.86
C GLY A 195 -12.36 5.53 -14.94
N ILE A 196 -12.56 4.51 -14.11
CA ILE A 196 -11.71 3.32 -14.14
C ILE A 196 -12.37 2.36 -15.12
N SER A 197 -11.67 1.97 -16.20
CA SER A 197 -12.15 0.91 -17.10
C SER A 197 -12.46 -0.35 -16.30
N GLU A 198 -13.43 -1.16 -16.72
CA GLU A 198 -13.81 -2.40 -16.00
C GLU A 198 -12.60 -3.30 -15.73
N SER A 199 -11.69 -3.42 -16.71
CA SER A 199 -10.43 -4.16 -16.57
C SER A 199 -9.51 -3.60 -15.48
N ARG A 200 -9.34 -2.27 -15.41
CA ARG A 200 -8.54 -1.63 -14.36
C ARG A 200 -9.24 -1.67 -13.01
N PHE A 201 -10.57 -1.60 -12.99
CA PHE A 201 -11.34 -1.70 -11.76
C PHE A 201 -11.15 -3.08 -11.14
N SER A 202 -11.27 -4.15 -11.94
CA SER A 202 -10.99 -5.52 -11.50
C SER A 202 -9.58 -5.67 -10.92
N PHE A 203 -8.56 -5.11 -11.57
CA PHE A 203 -7.19 -5.12 -11.05
C PHE A 203 -7.06 -4.38 -9.70
N CYS A 204 -7.59 -3.17 -9.60
CA CYS A 204 -7.51 -2.38 -8.37
C CYS A 204 -8.33 -3.01 -7.23
N PHE A 205 -9.45 -3.65 -7.56
CA PHE A 205 -10.28 -4.38 -6.63
C PHE A 205 -9.57 -5.65 -6.12
N CYS A 206 -8.90 -6.38 -7.01
CA CYS A 206 -8.03 -7.50 -6.65
C CYS A 206 -6.93 -7.05 -5.70
N TYR A 207 -6.28 -5.91 -5.96
CA TYR A 207 -5.27 -5.32 -5.07
C TYR A 207 -5.83 -5.01 -3.68
N LEU A 208 -7.03 -4.41 -3.59
CA LEU A 208 -7.69 -4.12 -2.30
C LEU A 208 -7.93 -5.41 -1.51
N LEU A 209 -8.50 -6.43 -2.14
CA LEU A 209 -8.80 -7.71 -1.49
C LEU A 209 -7.52 -8.44 -1.05
N ASP A 210 -6.52 -8.49 -1.92
CA ASP A 210 -5.21 -9.08 -1.60
C ASP A 210 -4.55 -8.37 -0.42
N THR A 211 -4.61 -7.04 -0.40
CA THR A 211 -4.09 -6.24 0.71
C THR A 211 -4.85 -6.55 2.01
N LEU A 212 -6.18 -6.54 2.00
CA LEU A 212 -6.99 -6.88 3.18
C LEU A 212 -6.68 -8.29 3.69
N CYS A 213 -6.57 -9.28 2.81
CA CYS A 213 -6.21 -10.65 3.14
C CYS A 213 -4.80 -10.75 3.74
N LYS A 214 -3.80 -10.07 3.15
CA LYS A 214 -2.41 -10.08 3.61
C LYS A 214 -2.23 -9.57 5.03
N TYR A 215 -3.03 -8.59 5.44
CA TYR A 215 -3.04 -8.04 6.81
C TYR A 215 -4.06 -8.74 7.73
N GLY A 216 -4.68 -9.84 7.31
CA GLY A 216 -5.54 -10.68 8.14
C GLY A 216 -7.00 -10.23 8.24
N PHE A 217 -7.42 -9.22 7.48
CA PHE A 217 -8.80 -8.72 7.45
C PHE A 217 -9.68 -9.47 6.43
N VAL A 218 -9.54 -10.79 6.35
CA VAL A 218 -10.21 -11.63 5.35
C VAL A 218 -11.74 -11.55 5.44
N LYS A 219 -12.30 -11.44 6.65
CA LYS A 219 -13.76 -11.25 6.83
C LYS A 219 -14.26 -9.99 6.14
N VAL A 220 -13.53 -8.89 6.30
CA VAL A 220 -13.84 -7.61 5.64
C VAL A 220 -13.68 -7.73 4.13
N ALA A 221 -12.63 -8.43 3.66
CA ALA A 221 -12.43 -8.70 2.24
C ALA A 221 -13.63 -9.45 1.63
N VAL A 222 -14.15 -10.48 2.31
CA VAL A 222 -15.33 -11.24 1.85
C VAL A 222 -16.60 -10.38 1.85
N GLU A 223 -16.79 -9.53 2.86
CA GLU A 223 -17.93 -8.60 2.90
C GLU A 223 -17.92 -7.62 1.72
N VAL A 224 -16.74 -7.07 1.39
CA VAL A 224 -16.56 -6.18 0.25
C VAL A 224 -16.78 -6.94 -1.07
N PHE A 225 -16.20 -8.13 -1.21
CA PHE A 225 -16.42 -9.00 -2.37
C PHE A 225 -17.91 -9.28 -2.60
N ASN A 226 -18.65 -9.64 -1.55
CA ASN A 226 -20.07 -9.95 -1.66
C ASN A 226 -20.94 -8.76 -2.09
N LYS A 227 -20.50 -7.52 -1.82
CA LYS A 227 -21.19 -6.30 -2.25
C LYS A 227 -20.97 -6.01 -3.74
N GLU A 228 -19.75 -6.24 -4.22
CA GLU A 228 -19.34 -5.89 -5.59
C GLU A 228 -19.39 -7.07 -6.57
N LYS A 229 -19.72 -8.29 -6.12
CA LYS A 229 -19.76 -9.51 -6.96
C LYS A 229 -20.70 -9.43 -8.17
N TYR A 230 -21.64 -8.49 -8.17
CA TYR A 230 -22.59 -8.27 -9.27
C TYR A 230 -22.10 -7.19 -10.25
N ARG A 231 -21.10 -6.39 -9.85
CA ARG A 231 -20.49 -5.32 -10.66
C ARG A 231 -19.19 -5.75 -11.31
N VAL A 232 -18.51 -6.74 -10.73
CA VAL A 232 -17.24 -7.28 -11.24
C VAL A 232 -17.48 -8.71 -11.70
N GLU A 233 -17.13 -9.02 -12.95
CA GLU A 233 -17.03 -10.43 -13.35
C GLU A 233 -16.04 -11.12 -12.42
N ALA A 234 -16.54 -12.09 -11.66
CA ALA A 234 -15.77 -12.73 -10.62
C ALA A 234 -14.67 -13.60 -11.25
N ASP A 235 -13.52 -12.99 -11.50
CA ASP A 235 -12.33 -13.62 -12.07
C ASP A 235 -11.78 -14.68 -11.10
N ALA A 236 -11.24 -15.77 -11.64
CA ALA A 236 -10.58 -16.84 -10.89
C ALA A 236 -9.51 -16.30 -9.93
N LYS A 237 -8.90 -15.17 -10.29
CA LYS A 237 -7.93 -14.45 -9.45
C LYS A 237 -8.54 -13.96 -8.12
N LEU A 238 -9.75 -13.43 -8.13
CA LEU A 238 -10.40 -12.90 -6.92
C LEU A 238 -10.71 -14.02 -5.91
N TYR A 239 -11.22 -15.15 -6.39
CA TYR A 239 -11.46 -16.32 -5.56
C TYR A 239 -10.15 -16.89 -5.00
N THR A 240 -9.11 -16.98 -5.83
CA THR A 240 -7.78 -17.44 -5.40
C THR A 240 -7.22 -16.59 -4.27
N VAL A 241 -7.32 -15.26 -4.38
CA VAL A 241 -6.89 -14.31 -3.33
C VAL A 241 -7.65 -14.52 -2.02
N LEU A 242 -8.98 -14.72 -2.09
CA LEU A 242 -9.79 -14.96 -0.90
C LEU A 242 -9.45 -16.31 -0.25
N ILE A 243 -9.34 -17.38 -1.04
CA ILE A 243 -8.98 -18.72 -0.55
C ILE A 243 -7.61 -18.66 0.14
N TYR A 244 -6.61 -18.06 -0.51
CA TYR A 244 -5.28 -17.86 0.06
C TYR A 244 -5.33 -17.07 1.38
N GLY A 245 -6.13 -16.00 1.42
CA GLY A 245 -6.38 -15.23 2.64
C GLY A 245 -6.92 -16.08 3.79
N TRP A 246 -7.92 -16.92 3.53
CA TRP A 246 -8.52 -17.82 4.53
C TRP A 246 -7.51 -18.85 5.05
N CYS A 247 -6.75 -19.50 4.16
CA CYS A 247 -5.70 -20.44 4.55
C CYS A 247 -4.67 -19.79 5.49
N LYS A 248 -4.23 -18.57 5.17
CA LYS A 248 -3.27 -17.82 5.99
C LYS A 248 -3.82 -17.44 7.36
N VAL A 249 -5.10 -17.07 7.45
CA VAL A 249 -5.73 -16.76 8.74
C VAL A 249 -5.90 -18.01 9.60
N GLU A 250 -6.21 -19.16 8.99
CA GLU A 250 -6.29 -20.43 9.70
C GLU A 250 -4.94 -20.90 10.23
N GLU A 251 -3.87 -20.73 9.46
CA GLU A 251 -2.49 -20.95 9.91
C GLU A 251 -2.14 -20.07 11.13
N LEU A 252 -2.37 -18.75 11.04
CA LEU A 252 -2.15 -17.83 12.16
C LEU A 252 -3.04 -18.11 13.38
N ARG A 253 -4.22 -18.71 13.18
CA ARG A 253 -5.10 -19.14 14.27
C ARG A 253 -4.60 -20.44 14.89
N TRP A 254 -4.14 -21.37 14.07
CA TRP A 254 -3.55 -22.63 14.51
C TRP A 254 -2.30 -22.38 15.35
N GLU A 255 -1.36 -21.55 14.88
CA GLU A 255 -0.14 -21.21 15.63
C GLU A 255 -0.48 -20.56 16.98
N ARG A 256 -1.31 -19.50 16.99
CA ARG A 256 -1.68 -18.84 18.26
C ARG A 256 -2.44 -19.76 19.21
N GLY A 257 -3.26 -20.67 18.69
CA GLY A 257 -3.98 -21.67 19.49
C GLY A 257 -3.08 -22.79 20.00
N PHE A 258 -2.11 -23.24 19.20
CA PHE A 258 -1.15 -24.28 19.58
C PHE A 258 -0.17 -23.75 20.62
N TRP A 259 0.50 -22.61 20.37
CA TRP A 259 1.40 -21.98 21.33
C TRP A 259 0.65 -21.54 22.59
N GLY A 260 -0.56 -20.99 22.47
CA GLY A 260 -1.39 -20.61 23.61
C GLY A 260 -1.96 -21.79 24.44
N ARG A 261 -1.91 -23.02 23.92
CA ARG A 261 -2.18 -24.27 24.69
C ARG A 261 -0.90 -24.85 25.26
N CYS A 262 0.21 -24.79 24.52
CA CYS A 262 1.52 -25.26 24.97
C CYS A 262 2.03 -24.42 26.16
N TRP A 263 1.79 -23.10 26.17
CA TRP A 263 2.13 -22.20 27.27
C TRP A 263 1.21 -22.35 28.49
N ARG A 264 0.02 -22.92 28.34
CA ARG A 264 -0.96 -23.11 29.42
C ARG A 264 -0.79 -24.43 30.19
N GLY A 265 0.26 -25.20 29.92
CA GLY A 265 0.64 -26.35 30.75
C GLY A 265 -0.33 -27.53 30.74
N GLU A 266 -1.11 -27.71 29.66
CA GLU A 266 -2.04 -28.85 29.52
C GLU A 266 -1.44 -30.03 28.73
N LEU A 267 -0.11 -30.15 28.70
CA LEU A 267 0.57 -31.31 28.10
C LEU A 267 1.55 -31.99 29.07
N SER A 268 1.22 -32.03 30.36
CA SER A 268 1.91 -32.86 31.34
C SER A 268 0.92 -33.38 32.37
N ARG A 269 0.11 -34.38 31.99
CA ARG A 269 -0.49 -35.43 32.85
C ARG A 269 -1.50 -36.25 32.04
N THR A 270 -1.00 -37.27 31.35
CA THR A 270 -1.65 -38.58 31.24
C THR A 270 -0.55 -39.61 31.21
#